data_AF-W4VPC0-F1
#
_entry.id   AF-W4VPC0-F1
#
_cell.length_a   1.000
_cell.length_b   1.000
_cell.length_c   1.000
_cell.angle_alpha   90.00
_cell.angle_beta   90.00
_cell.angle_gamma   90.00
#
_symmetry.space_group_name_H-M   'P 1'
#
loop_
_entity.id
_entity.type
_entity.pdbx_description
1 polymer ?
#
loop_
_entity_poly.entity_id
_entity_poly.type
_entity_poly.pdbx_seq_one_letter_code
_entity_poly.pdbx_strand_id
1 'polypeptide(L)'
;MKYVLSGLLLLFIVACGTASNDGNVNGEKPTNQSEKDQNQMTGYVANVDDSQVLVIENRLDQSFDEIPIEEVYEQAGNAIYFSIEDIEESLFTSLTEGEKITVTHGTVAESYPGQSAAIEISREIDEQNDLIDMHGDYSNLIQLEIFRQKSEKDENTNLRLVRYTTEGDPIFYNLQYENDSYQVYIDATQDEFGVEDRVKEVGCQLFEYYLTEEKILSFDLQNCDNEGGQLQVANAPFADIIIPEQVYQRIVVKMNDKVLLDTTDETKKAEIINQIKEGQLQSVMSMSMIAPEGVLVLMGKMAEIRFDYYLEGNLIRYNTYINAGIKIE
;
A
#
# COMPACT_ATOMS: atom_id res chain seq x y z
N MET A 1 -52.60 21.82 -50.97
CA MET A 1 -53.66 22.13 -49.98
C MET A 1 -53.00 22.27 -48.62
N LYS A 2 -53.28 23.37 -47.92
CA LYS A 2 -52.72 23.74 -46.61
C LYS A 2 -53.44 22.95 -45.50
N TYR A 3 -52.71 22.50 -44.48
CA TYR A 3 -53.27 22.17 -43.17
C TYR A 3 -52.47 22.88 -42.07
N VAL A 4 -53.16 23.18 -40.98
CA VAL A 4 -53.04 24.33 -40.10
C VAL A 4 -53.03 23.85 -38.64
N LEU A 5 -52.37 24.61 -37.76
CA LEU A 5 -52.46 24.68 -36.27
C LEU A 5 -51.94 23.49 -35.45
N SER A 6 -50.93 23.69 -34.58
CA SER A 6 -50.99 24.20 -33.18
C SER A 6 -51.60 23.17 -32.23
N GLY A 7 -51.02 22.70 -31.13
CA GLY A 7 -50.06 23.25 -30.17
C GLY A 7 -50.68 23.05 -28.78
N LEU A 8 -50.01 22.42 -27.82
CA LEU A 8 -50.44 22.45 -26.41
C LEU A 8 -49.27 22.24 -25.44
N LEU A 9 -49.04 23.27 -24.63
CA LEU A 9 -48.14 23.40 -23.49
C LEU A 9 -48.94 23.03 -22.23
N LEU A 10 -48.36 22.28 -21.28
CA LEU A 10 -49.00 21.98 -19.99
C LEU A 10 -48.02 22.23 -18.83
N LEU A 11 -48.37 23.23 -18.01
CA LEU A 11 -47.76 23.60 -16.73
C LEU A 11 -48.13 22.59 -15.63
N PHE A 12 -47.19 22.27 -14.74
CA PHE A 12 -47.49 21.72 -13.41
C PHE A 12 -47.21 22.75 -12.32
N ILE A 13 -48.18 22.91 -11.43
CA ILE A 13 -48.23 23.87 -10.33
C ILE A 13 -47.85 23.14 -9.03
N VAL A 14 -47.07 23.84 -8.19
CA VAL A 14 -46.60 23.45 -6.85
C VAL A 14 -47.77 23.49 -5.84
N ALA A 15 -47.81 22.53 -4.90
CA ALA A 15 -48.64 22.60 -3.71
C ALA A 15 -47.79 22.45 -2.44
N CYS A 16 -47.83 23.49 -1.61
CA CYS A 16 -47.29 23.57 -0.26
C CYS A 16 -48.40 23.19 0.74
N GLY A 17 -48.08 22.42 1.79
CA GLY A 17 -49.05 22.05 2.82
C GLY A 17 -48.44 22.12 4.22
N THR A 18 -48.93 23.07 5.03
CA THR A 18 -48.67 23.23 6.47
C THR A 18 -49.98 22.97 7.24
N ALA A 19 -49.95 22.24 8.36
CA ALA A 19 -50.94 22.36 9.44
C ALA A 19 -50.47 21.70 10.76
N SER A 20 -50.74 22.37 11.88
CA SER A 20 -50.31 22.08 13.26
C SER A 20 -51.39 21.39 14.13
N ASN A 21 -50.92 20.71 15.19
CA ASN A 21 -51.46 20.47 16.55
C ASN A 21 -52.89 19.90 16.80
N ASP A 22 -53.00 18.76 17.51
CA ASP A 22 -53.22 18.66 18.97
C ASP A 22 -53.38 17.17 19.40
N GLY A 23 -52.93 16.83 20.62
CA GLY A 23 -52.56 15.46 21.01
C GLY A 23 -53.62 14.56 21.67
N ASN A 24 -53.21 13.31 21.93
CA ASN A 24 -53.60 12.54 23.12
C ASN A 24 -52.65 11.35 23.35
N VAL A 25 -52.42 11.03 24.62
CA VAL A 25 -51.48 10.05 25.18
C VAL A 25 -51.98 8.62 25.05
N ASN A 26 -51.11 7.68 24.67
CA ASN A 26 -50.98 6.35 25.30
C ASN A 26 -49.68 5.66 24.86
N GLY A 27 -48.99 5.07 25.82
CA GLY A 27 -47.59 4.68 25.74
C GLY A 27 -47.29 3.54 24.78
N GLU A 28 -46.26 3.75 23.98
CA GLU A 28 -45.39 2.72 23.43
C GLU A 28 -43.94 3.09 23.75
N LYS A 29 -43.15 2.07 24.11
CA LYS A 29 -41.72 2.18 24.39
C LYS A 29 -41.02 2.94 23.26
N PRO A 30 -40.02 3.80 23.55
CA PRO A 30 -39.17 4.32 22.50
C PRO A 30 -38.32 3.15 21.98
N THR A 31 -38.73 2.59 20.85
CA THR A 31 -37.82 1.90 19.94
C THR A 31 -36.82 2.93 19.45
N ASN A 32 -35.54 2.70 19.74
CA ASN A 32 -34.41 3.44 19.22
C ASN A 32 -34.56 3.69 17.71
N GLN A 33 -34.93 4.92 17.36
CA GLN A 33 -34.75 5.48 16.04
C GLN A 33 -33.66 6.53 16.14
N SER A 34 -32.45 6.19 15.68
CA SER A 34 -31.67 7.02 14.75
C SER A 34 -30.34 6.33 14.46
N GLU A 35 -30.31 5.40 13.50
CA GLU A 35 -29.20 5.42 12.56
C GLU A 35 -29.38 6.74 11.80
N LYS A 36 -28.65 7.78 12.23
CA LYS A 36 -28.49 8.96 11.38
C LYS A 36 -27.70 8.48 10.18
N ASP A 37 -28.16 8.81 8.96
CA ASP A 37 -27.32 8.74 7.76
C ASP A 37 -26.07 9.59 8.02
N GLN A 38 -24.99 8.97 8.50
CA GLN A 38 -23.71 9.64 8.68
C GLN A 38 -23.05 9.72 7.31
N ASN A 39 -22.54 10.89 6.95
CA ASN A 39 -21.82 11.05 5.69
C ASN A 39 -20.48 10.32 5.78
N GLN A 40 -20.10 9.62 4.72
CA GLN A 40 -18.82 8.92 4.63
C GLN A 40 -18.08 9.36 3.37
N MET A 41 -16.77 9.50 3.50
CA MET A 41 -15.85 9.67 2.37
C MET A 41 -14.76 8.61 2.46
N THR A 42 -14.64 7.79 1.43
CA THR A 42 -13.50 6.88 1.24
C THR A 42 -12.54 7.51 0.25
N GLY A 43 -11.26 7.56 0.59
CA GLY A 43 -10.24 8.18 -0.24
C GLY A 43 -8.83 7.91 0.27
N TYR A 44 -7.89 8.69 -0.23
CA TYR A 44 -6.47 8.61 0.08
C TYR A 44 -6.05 9.81 0.94
N VAL A 45 -5.24 9.56 1.96
CA VAL A 45 -4.59 10.61 2.75
C VAL A 45 -3.61 11.34 1.84
N ALA A 46 -3.85 12.62 1.60
CA ALA A 46 -2.98 13.46 0.79
C ALA A 46 -2.02 14.30 1.63
N ASN A 47 -2.42 14.60 2.87
CA ASN A 47 -1.60 15.32 3.84
C ASN A 47 -2.15 15.09 5.26
N VAL A 48 -1.27 15.09 6.26
CA VAL A 48 -1.61 15.01 7.68
C VAL A 48 -0.88 16.12 8.42
N ASP A 49 -1.59 16.90 9.22
CA ASP A 49 -1.03 17.87 10.16
C ASP A 49 -1.55 17.64 11.59
N ASP A 50 -1.10 18.45 12.54
CA ASP A 50 -1.44 18.31 13.97
C ASP A 50 -2.94 18.41 14.29
N SER A 51 -3.76 18.91 13.36
CA SER A 51 -5.17 19.28 13.60
C SER A 51 -6.13 18.84 12.51
N GLN A 52 -5.63 18.49 11.33
CA GLN A 52 -6.42 18.10 10.17
C GLN A 52 -5.76 16.99 9.36
N VAL A 53 -6.59 16.23 8.66
CA VAL A 53 -6.17 15.32 7.60
C VAL A 53 -6.87 15.70 6.30
N LEU A 54 -6.10 15.82 5.22
CA LEU A 54 -6.64 15.99 3.87
C LEU A 54 -6.87 14.62 3.25
N VAL A 55 -8.12 14.34 2.86
CA VAL A 55 -8.48 13.12 2.13
C VAL A 55 -8.97 13.49 0.74
N ILE A 56 -8.48 12.77 -0.25
CA ILE A 56 -8.82 12.95 -1.67
C ILE A 56 -9.37 11.66 -2.27
N GLU A 57 -10.25 11.77 -3.25
CA GLU A 57 -10.92 10.62 -3.87
C GLU A 57 -9.92 9.75 -4.67
N ASN A 58 -9.03 10.39 -5.43
CA ASN A 58 -8.08 9.72 -6.29
C ASN A 58 -6.67 9.77 -5.71
N ARG A 59 -5.96 8.64 -5.72
CA ARG A 59 -4.55 8.58 -5.35
C ARG A 59 -3.70 9.43 -6.31
N LEU A 60 -2.78 10.21 -5.76
CA LEU A 60 -1.85 11.05 -6.52
C LEU A 60 -0.44 10.44 -6.53
N ASP A 61 0.28 10.71 -7.62
CA ASP A 61 1.70 10.33 -7.77
C ASP A 61 2.67 11.41 -7.26
N GLN A 62 2.16 12.61 -6.97
CA GLN A 62 2.90 13.77 -6.47
C GLN A 62 2.14 14.42 -5.30
N SER A 63 2.80 15.32 -4.56
CA SER A 63 2.16 16.00 -3.45
C SER A 63 0.98 16.85 -3.93
N PHE A 64 -0.09 16.88 -3.14
CA PHE A 64 -1.30 17.66 -3.45
C PHE A 64 -0.98 19.16 -3.67
N ASP A 65 -0.06 19.71 -2.87
CA ASP A 65 0.34 21.12 -2.93
C ASP A 65 1.18 21.47 -4.16
N GLU A 66 1.73 20.47 -4.85
CA GLU A 66 2.51 20.64 -6.08
C GLU A 66 1.63 20.68 -7.33
N ILE A 67 0.35 20.32 -7.22
CA ILE A 67 -0.59 20.29 -8.34
C ILE A 67 -1.11 21.70 -8.62
N PRO A 68 -1.08 22.17 -9.89
CA PRO A 68 -1.72 23.44 -10.25
C PRO A 68 -3.20 23.47 -9.87
N ILE A 69 -3.67 24.60 -9.35
CA ILE A 69 -5.06 24.79 -8.89
C ILE A 69 -6.09 24.50 -10.00
N GLU A 70 -5.71 24.70 -11.26
CA GLU A 70 -6.57 24.41 -12.40
C GLU A 70 -6.73 22.91 -12.69
N GLU A 71 -5.80 22.07 -12.22
CA GLU A 71 -5.75 20.63 -12.49
C GLU A 71 -6.10 19.78 -11.27
N VAL A 72 -5.97 20.33 -10.05
CA VAL A 72 -6.13 19.58 -8.80
C VAL A 72 -7.49 18.89 -8.69
N TYR A 73 -8.58 19.51 -9.14
CA TYR A 73 -9.89 18.88 -9.12
C TYR A 73 -9.98 17.67 -10.07
N GLU A 74 -9.37 17.77 -11.25
CA GLU A 74 -9.37 16.67 -12.23
C GLU A 74 -8.49 15.51 -11.77
N GLN A 75 -7.38 15.80 -11.10
CA GLN A 75 -6.44 14.78 -10.61
C GLN A 75 -6.91 14.15 -9.29
N ALA A 76 -7.21 14.96 -8.28
CA ALA A 76 -7.53 14.50 -6.92
C ALA A 76 -9.01 14.12 -6.72
N GLY A 77 -9.92 14.59 -7.59
CA GLY A 77 -11.36 14.42 -7.42
C GLY A 77 -11.91 15.20 -6.23
N ASN A 78 -12.87 14.64 -5.50
CA ASN A 78 -13.33 15.23 -4.25
C ASN A 78 -12.17 15.31 -3.24
N ALA A 79 -12.00 16.47 -2.61
CA ALA A 79 -10.96 16.71 -1.61
C ALA A 79 -11.60 17.38 -0.39
N ILE A 80 -11.35 16.84 0.81
CA ILE A 80 -11.90 17.38 2.05
C ILE A 80 -10.82 17.36 3.14
N TYR A 81 -10.61 18.50 3.80
CA TYR A 81 -9.92 18.55 5.08
C TYR A 81 -10.88 18.17 6.20
N PHE A 82 -10.48 17.19 7.00
CA PHE A 82 -11.20 16.77 8.19
C PHE A 82 -10.45 17.21 9.44
N SER A 83 -11.10 17.99 10.29
CA SER A 83 -10.61 18.22 11.66
C SER A 83 -10.64 16.91 12.44
N ILE A 84 -9.54 16.64 13.15
CA ILE A 84 -9.29 15.41 13.92
C ILE A 84 -9.36 15.63 15.44
N GLU A 85 -9.93 16.75 15.90
CA GLU A 85 -10.04 17.10 17.32
C GLU A 85 -10.71 16.01 18.19
N ASP A 86 -11.68 15.30 17.61
CA ASP A 86 -12.44 14.23 18.28
C ASP A 86 -11.88 12.81 17.97
N ILE A 87 -10.78 12.71 17.23
CA ILE A 87 -10.15 11.44 16.84
C ILE A 87 -9.03 11.09 17.83
N GLU A 88 -8.84 9.80 18.10
CA GLU A 88 -7.77 9.32 18.97
C GLU A 88 -6.39 9.75 18.45
N GLU A 89 -5.56 10.34 19.32
CA GLU A 89 -4.25 10.88 18.96
C GLU A 89 -3.33 9.83 18.32
N SER A 90 -3.36 8.61 18.85
CA SER A 90 -2.58 7.49 18.36
C SER A 90 -2.95 7.10 16.92
N LEU A 91 -4.23 7.26 16.55
CA LEU A 91 -4.73 6.90 15.22
C LEU A 91 -4.24 7.89 14.17
N PHE A 92 -4.38 9.20 14.40
CA PHE A 92 -3.99 10.18 13.37
C PHE A 92 -2.47 10.37 13.27
N THR A 93 -1.73 10.20 14.38
CA THR A 93 -0.25 10.24 14.36
C THR A 93 0.36 9.07 13.59
N SER A 94 -0.39 7.99 13.40
CA SER A 94 0.02 6.82 12.61
C SER A 94 -0.49 6.84 11.16
N LEU A 95 -1.26 7.85 10.75
CA LEU A 95 -1.70 8.01 9.36
C LEU A 95 -0.53 8.49 8.50
N THR A 96 -0.47 7.98 7.28
CA THR A 96 0.56 8.38 6.32
C THR A 96 -0.01 8.81 4.99
N GLU A 97 0.70 9.68 4.29
CA GLU A 97 0.36 10.03 2.91
C GLU A 97 0.29 8.80 2.00
N GLY A 98 -0.70 8.79 1.11
CA GLY A 98 -1.03 7.69 0.21
C GLY A 98 -1.90 6.59 0.84
N GLU A 99 -2.18 6.67 2.14
CA GLU A 99 -2.98 5.67 2.85
C GLU A 99 -4.47 5.75 2.46
N LYS A 100 -5.11 4.61 2.18
CA LYS A 100 -6.54 4.57 1.90
C LYS A 100 -7.34 4.45 3.19
N ILE A 101 -8.27 5.37 3.41
CA ILE A 101 -9.12 5.44 4.62
C ILE A 101 -10.57 5.77 4.28
N THR A 102 -11.47 5.45 5.19
CA THR A 102 -12.84 5.93 5.22
C THR A 102 -13.01 6.86 6.41
N VAL A 103 -13.52 8.07 6.16
CA VAL A 103 -13.84 9.06 7.19
C VAL A 103 -15.36 9.19 7.28
N THR A 104 -15.91 8.89 8.45
CA THR A 104 -17.28 9.26 8.81
C THR A 104 -17.26 10.70 9.30
N HIS A 105 -18.13 11.57 8.77
CA HIS A 105 -18.00 13.00 8.98
C HIS A 105 -19.32 13.77 9.07
N GLY A 106 -19.21 15.01 9.55
CA GLY A 106 -20.31 15.96 9.64
C GLY A 106 -20.72 16.58 8.30
N THR A 107 -21.30 17.78 8.37
CA THR A 107 -21.63 18.58 7.18
C THR A 107 -20.35 19.17 6.57
N VAL A 108 -20.24 19.09 5.24
CA VAL A 108 -19.12 19.65 4.49
C VAL A 108 -19.41 21.10 4.12
N ALA A 109 -18.47 22.01 4.39
CA ALA A 109 -18.55 23.40 3.95
C ALA A 109 -18.38 23.52 2.43
N GLU A 110 -19.07 24.48 1.80
CA GLU A 110 -19.00 24.73 0.36
C GLU A 110 -17.69 25.46 -0.03
N SER A 111 -16.59 24.71 -0.05
CA SER A 111 -15.27 25.14 -0.51
C SER A 111 -14.56 24.01 -1.28
N TYR A 112 -13.45 24.32 -1.95
CA TYR A 112 -12.54 23.32 -2.47
C TYR A 112 -11.10 23.62 -2.04
N PRO A 113 -10.42 22.69 -1.32
CA PRO A 113 -11.00 21.49 -0.72
C PRO A 113 -12.15 21.81 0.25
N GLY A 114 -13.09 20.86 0.40
CA GLY A 114 -14.15 20.94 1.40
C GLY A 114 -13.57 20.91 2.81
N GLN A 115 -14.38 21.29 3.80
CA GLN A 115 -13.98 21.28 5.21
C GLN A 115 -15.08 20.60 6.02
N SER A 116 -14.71 19.68 6.91
CA SER A 116 -15.64 18.96 7.78
C SER A 116 -14.95 18.52 9.07
N ALA A 117 -15.72 18.05 10.06
CA ALA A 117 -15.18 17.38 11.24
C ALA A 117 -15.24 15.86 11.03
N ALA A 118 -14.14 15.15 11.32
CA ALA A 118 -14.15 13.70 11.41
C ALA A 118 -14.88 13.27 12.68
N ILE A 119 -15.70 12.23 12.54
CA ILE A 119 -16.39 11.56 13.65
C ILE A 119 -15.69 10.22 13.93
N GLU A 120 -15.26 9.55 12.88
CA GLU A 120 -14.55 8.27 12.93
C GLU A 120 -13.67 8.13 11.69
N ILE A 121 -12.53 7.48 11.84
CA ILE A 121 -11.62 7.13 10.75
C ILE A 121 -11.36 5.63 10.83
N SER A 122 -11.51 4.93 9.71
CA SER A 122 -11.14 3.53 9.55
C SER A 122 -10.19 3.36 8.37
N ARG A 123 -9.24 2.43 8.46
CA ARG A 123 -8.35 2.10 7.35
C ARG A 123 -9.05 1.16 6.39
N GLU A 124 -8.84 1.44 5.11
CA GLU A 124 -9.31 0.60 4.02
C GLU A 124 -8.12 -0.13 3.41
N ILE A 125 -8.32 -1.41 3.09
CA ILE A 125 -7.33 -2.18 2.36
C ILE A 125 -7.30 -1.69 0.91
N ASP A 126 -6.09 -1.40 0.42
CA ASP A 126 -5.81 -1.05 -0.96
C ASP A 126 -5.05 -2.22 -1.60
N GLU A 127 -5.79 -3.17 -2.18
CA GLU A 127 -5.22 -4.38 -2.80
C GLU A 127 -4.15 -4.10 -3.86
N GLN A 128 -4.10 -2.88 -4.42
CA GLN A 128 -3.10 -2.50 -5.42
C GLN A 128 -1.81 -1.97 -4.80
N ASN A 129 -1.86 -1.47 -3.57
CA ASN A 129 -0.75 -0.75 -2.95
C ASN A 129 -0.34 -1.27 -1.57
N ASP A 130 -1.12 -2.18 -0.99
CA ASP A 130 -0.80 -2.86 0.26
C ASP A 130 -0.13 -4.18 -0.04
N LEU A 131 0.89 -4.52 0.73
CA LEU A 131 1.35 -5.89 0.88
C LEU A 131 0.37 -6.61 1.81
N ILE A 132 -0.28 -7.67 1.35
CA ILE A 132 -1.28 -8.37 2.16
C ILE A 132 -0.70 -9.73 2.57
N ASP A 133 -0.74 -10.02 3.87
CA ASP A 133 -0.30 -11.27 4.50
C ASP A 133 -1.52 -12.01 5.07
N MET A 134 -1.94 -13.05 4.35
CA MET A 134 -2.98 -13.97 4.79
C MET A 134 -2.36 -15.25 5.33
N HIS A 135 -1.74 -15.15 6.50
CA HIS A 135 -1.06 -16.26 7.21
C HIS A 135 0.11 -16.86 6.42
N GLY A 136 0.94 -16.00 5.83
CA GLY A 136 2.11 -16.36 5.02
C GLY A 136 1.81 -16.53 3.53
N ASP A 137 0.55 -16.42 3.12
CA ASP A 137 0.19 -16.24 1.71
C ASP A 137 0.19 -14.74 1.40
N TYR A 138 1.20 -14.30 0.66
CA TYR A 138 1.41 -12.89 0.34
C TYR A 138 0.81 -12.52 -1.01
N SER A 139 0.14 -11.38 -1.08
CA SER A 139 -0.20 -10.72 -2.33
C SER A 139 0.44 -9.35 -2.43
N ASN A 140 0.73 -8.92 -3.66
CA ASN A 140 1.32 -7.63 -3.98
C ASN A 140 2.76 -7.49 -3.43
N LEU A 141 3.56 -8.55 -3.53
CA LEU A 141 4.97 -8.59 -3.11
C LEU A 141 5.83 -7.52 -3.80
N ILE A 142 5.36 -6.96 -4.91
CA ILE A 142 5.97 -5.81 -5.57
C ILE A 142 6.15 -4.60 -4.66
N GLN A 143 5.26 -4.37 -3.70
CA GLN A 143 5.37 -3.23 -2.77
C GLN A 143 6.57 -3.39 -1.84
N LEU A 144 6.82 -4.60 -1.36
CA LEU A 144 8.01 -4.92 -0.57
C LEU A 144 9.29 -4.65 -1.36
N GLU A 145 9.31 -5.01 -2.65
CA GLU A 145 10.47 -4.78 -3.49
C GLU A 145 10.70 -3.29 -3.75
N ILE A 146 9.65 -2.52 -4.02
CA ILE A 146 9.75 -1.07 -4.22
C ILE A 146 10.30 -0.41 -2.95
N PHE A 147 9.75 -0.77 -1.78
CA PHE A 147 10.21 -0.26 -0.49
C PHE A 147 11.68 -0.57 -0.23
N ARG A 148 12.10 -1.82 -0.45
CA ARG A 148 13.51 -2.22 -0.31
C ARG A 148 14.42 -1.44 -1.25
N GLN A 149 14.07 -1.34 -2.53
CA GLN A 149 14.90 -0.64 -3.52
C GLN A 149 15.06 0.84 -3.24
N LYS A 150 14.01 1.49 -2.71
CA LYS A 150 14.06 2.90 -2.32
C LYS A 150 14.88 3.09 -1.05
N SER A 151 14.64 2.28 -0.02
CA SER A 151 15.42 2.37 1.23
C SER A 151 16.91 2.07 1.04
N GLU A 152 17.29 1.15 0.16
CA GLU A 152 18.71 0.91 -0.20
C GLU A 152 19.40 2.07 -0.94
N LYS A 153 18.62 3.01 -1.47
CA LYS A 153 19.10 4.22 -2.14
C LYS A 153 18.99 5.46 -1.25
N ASP A 154 18.68 5.27 0.03
CA ASP A 154 18.43 6.34 1.00
C ASP A 154 17.28 7.27 0.54
N GLU A 155 16.31 6.74 -0.22
CA GLU A 155 15.11 7.46 -0.66
C GLU A 155 13.96 7.25 0.34
N ASN A 156 13.34 8.33 0.80
CA ASN A 156 12.15 8.26 1.66
C ASN A 156 11.07 7.38 0.99
N THR A 157 10.54 6.43 1.76
CA THR A 157 9.55 5.48 1.25
C THR A 157 8.71 4.91 2.38
N ASN A 158 7.51 4.45 2.03
CA ASN A 158 6.64 3.71 2.94
C ASN A 158 6.23 2.35 2.34
N LEU A 159 5.83 1.44 3.22
CA LEU A 159 5.21 0.16 2.90
C LEU A 159 4.06 -0.06 3.89
N ARG A 160 2.84 -0.20 3.37
CA ARG A 160 1.70 -0.64 4.18
C ARG A 160 1.54 -2.15 4.03
N LEU A 161 1.73 -2.86 5.14
CA LEU A 161 1.52 -4.29 5.28
C LEU A 161 0.21 -4.51 6.05
N VAL A 162 -0.69 -5.31 5.47
CA VAL A 162 -1.93 -5.75 6.13
C VAL A 162 -1.77 -7.21 6.50
N ARG A 163 -1.83 -7.53 7.79
CA ARG A 163 -1.77 -8.90 8.29
C ARG A 163 -3.09 -9.30 8.91
N TYR A 164 -3.64 -10.44 8.48
CA TYR A 164 -4.87 -10.96 9.05
C TYR A 164 -4.63 -11.76 10.34
N THR A 165 -5.47 -11.54 11.34
CA THR A 165 -5.62 -12.43 12.49
C THR A 165 -6.26 -13.75 12.08
N THR A 166 -6.19 -14.77 12.94
CA THR A 166 -6.76 -16.10 12.62
C THR A 166 -8.28 -16.02 12.46
N GLU A 167 -8.89 -15.03 13.10
CA GLU A 167 -10.30 -14.67 13.08
C GLU A 167 -10.70 -13.91 11.79
N GLY A 168 -9.72 -13.36 11.07
CA GLY A 168 -9.92 -12.64 9.81
C GLY A 168 -9.93 -11.11 9.93
N ASP A 169 -9.52 -10.56 11.07
CA ASP A 169 -9.44 -9.12 11.28
C ASP A 169 -8.09 -8.56 10.77
N PRO A 170 -8.06 -7.39 10.12
CA PRO A 170 -6.83 -6.80 9.63
C PRO A 170 -6.07 -6.06 10.74
N ILE A 171 -4.76 -6.25 10.77
CA ILE A 171 -3.80 -5.41 11.50
C ILE A 171 -2.92 -4.70 10.47
N PHE A 172 -2.85 -3.38 10.56
CA PHE A 172 -2.09 -2.54 9.65
C PHE A 172 -0.71 -2.26 10.22
N TYR A 173 0.32 -2.48 9.42
CA TYR A 173 1.70 -2.17 9.71
C TYR A 173 2.17 -1.15 8.68
N ASN A 174 2.46 0.07 9.12
CA ASN A 174 2.97 1.13 8.28
C ASN A 174 4.46 1.29 8.54
N LEU A 175 5.28 0.80 7.61
CA LEU A 175 6.73 0.87 7.69
C LEU A 175 7.19 2.09 6.88
N GLN A 176 7.83 3.03 7.55
CA GLN A 176 8.42 4.21 6.94
C GLN A 176 9.93 4.09 7.01
N TYR A 177 10.61 4.48 5.94
CA TYR A 177 12.05 4.66 5.93
C TYR A 177 12.34 6.12 5.63
N GLU A 178 12.96 6.80 6.60
CA GLU A 178 13.35 8.21 6.50
C GLU A 178 14.61 8.44 7.34
N ASN A 179 15.53 9.28 6.83
CA ASN A 179 16.77 9.68 7.52
C ASN A 179 17.59 8.49 8.07
N ASP A 180 17.80 7.47 7.24
CA ASP A 180 18.56 6.25 7.58
C ASP A 180 17.97 5.41 8.73
N SER A 181 16.68 5.55 9.00
CA SER A 181 16.00 4.82 10.07
C SER A 181 14.63 4.30 9.63
N TYR A 182 14.16 3.24 10.28
CA TYR A 182 12.86 2.64 10.01
C TYR A 182 11.92 2.94 11.17
N GLN A 183 10.76 3.51 10.86
CA GLN A 183 9.70 3.75 11.84
C GLN A 183 8.49 2.90 11.47
N VAL A 184 7.98 2.13 12.43
CA VAL A 184 6.83 1.24 12.20
C VAL A 184 5.67 1.64 13.09
N TYR A 185 4.52 1.89 12.47
CA TYR A 185 3.25 2.07 13.17
C TYR A 185 2.39 0.80 13.00
N ILE A 186 1.99 0.21 14.11
CA ILE A 186 1.15 -0.99 14.14
C ILE A 186 -0.22 -0.57 14.65
N ASP A 187 -1.25 -0.75 13.83
CA ASP A 187 -2.62 -0.44 14.16
C ASP A 187 -3.50 -1.71 14.11
N ALA A 188 -3.99 -2.11 15.28
CA ALA A 188 -4.94 -3.19 15.51
C ALA A 188 -6.31 -2.65 15.98
N THR A 189 -6.67 -1.41 15.61
CA THR A 189 -7.95 -0.80 16.00
C THR A 189 -9.16 -1.54 15.44
N GLN A 190 -8.98 -2.20 14.29
CA GLN A 190 -9.95 -3.01 13.57
C GLN A 190 -9.90 -4.51 13.94
N ASP A 191 -9.06 -4.92 14.91
CA ASP A 191 -9.09 -6.25 15.52
C ASP A 191 -10.10 -6.28 16.67
N GLU A 192 -11.18 -7.05 16.53
CA GLU A 192 -12.26 -7.11 17.53
C GLU A 192 -11.79 -7.74 18.86
N PHE A 193 -10.75 -8.59 18.80
CA PHE A 193 -10.25 -9.37 19.94
C PHE A 193 -8.89 -8.88 20.48
N GLY A 194 -8.35 -7.81 19.89
CA GLY A 194 -7.06 -7.21 20.24
C GLY A 194 -6.99 -6.67 21.69
N VAL A 195 -5.77 -6.63 22.22
CA VAL A 195 -5.43 -6.17 23.59
C VAL A 195 -5.47 -4.64 23.76
N GLU A 196 -5.24 -4.16 24.98
CA GLU A 196 -5.00 -2.73 25.29
C GLU A 196 -3.77 -2.18 24.51
N ASP A 197 -3.79 -0.89 24.17
CA ASP A 197 -2.88 -0.18 23.24
C ASP A 197 -2.93 -0.69 21.79
N ARG A 198 -4.01 -0.31 21.09
CA ARG A 198 -4.29 -0.78 19.71
C ARG A 198 -3.39 -0.16 18.65
N VAL A 199 -2.76 0.98 18.95
CA VAL A 199 -1.75 1.59 18.07
C VAL A 199 -0.41 1.63 18.78
N LYS A 200 0.65 1.17 18.11
CA LYS A 200 2.01 1.10 18.65
C LYS A 200 3.02 1.64 17.66
N GLU A 201 4.06 2.24 18.19
CA GLU A 201 5.18 2.78 17.44
C GLU A 201 6.45 1.97 17.78
N VAL A 202 7.20 1.55 16.76
CA VAL A 202 8.45 0.77 16.90
C VAL A 202 9.51 1.33 15.96
N GLY A 203 10.56 1.92 16.51
CA GLY A 203 11.76 2.31 15.76
C GLY A 203 12.67 1.11 15.50
N CYS A 204 13.30 1.03 14.34
CA CYS A 204 14.27 0.01 13.94
C CYS A 204 15.42 0.63 13.12
N GLN A 205 16.56 -0.05 13.01
CA GLN A 205 17.77 0.54 12.39
C GLN A 205 18.23 -0.16 11.12
N LEU A 206 17.90 -1.45 10.96
CA LEU A 206 18.42 -2.24 9.85
C LEU A 206 17.29 -3.04 9.20
N PHE A 207 17.33 -3.15 7.88
CA PHE A 207 16.47 -4.06 7.13
C PHE A 207 17.33 -5.19 6.56
N GLU A 208 17.12 -6.39 7.08
CA GLU A 208 17.87 -7.59 6.72
C GLU A 208 16.99 -8.60 6.00
N TYR A 209 17.63 -9.38 5.14
CA TYR A 209 16.98 -10.47 4.44
C TYR A 209 17.93 -11.67 4.30
N TYR A 210 17.39 -12.86 4.49
CA TYR A 210 18.17 -14.09 4.49
C TYR A 210 17.33 -15.31 4.13
N LEU A 211 17.99 -16.33 3.56
CA LEU A 211 17.39 -17.62 3.26
C LEU A 211 17.37 -18.51 4.51
N THR A 212 16.19 -19.01 4.88
CA THR A 212 16.01 -20.00 5.95
C THR A 212 16.34 -21.42 5.47
N GLU A 213 16.45 -22.37 6.41
CA GLU A 213 16.65 -23.79 6.09
C GLU A 213 15.50 -24.39 5.26
N GLU A 214 14.30 -23.84 5.39
CA GLU A 214 13.10 -24.24 4.65
C GLU A 214 13.01 -23.60 3.25
N LYS A 215 14.07 -22.91 2.81
CA LYS A 215 14.12 -22.16 1.53
C LYS A 215 13.08 -21.05 1.44
N ILE A 216 12.72 -20.49 2.59
CA ILE A 216 11.91 -19.29 2.71
C ILE A 216 12.87 -18.11 2.79
N LEU A 217 12.56 -17.03 2.10
CA LEU A 217 13.26 -15.77 2.22
C LEU A 217 12.57 -14.94 3.30
N SER A 218 13.30 -14.70 4.40
CA SER A 218 12.86 -13.84 5.49
C SER A 218 13.27 -12.40 5.20
N PHE A 219 12.38 -11.45 5.49
CA PHE A 219 12.63 -10.01 5.48
C PHE A 219 12.29 -9.46 6.86
N ASP A 220 13.28 -8.90 7.54
CA ASP A 220 13.19 -8.53 8.94
C ASP A 220 13.79 -7.15 9.18
N LEU A 221 13.10 -6.34 9.98
CA LEU A 221 13.70 -5.18 10.61
C LEU A 221 14.43 -5.62 11.88
N GLN A 222 15.63 -5.10 12.10
CA GLN A 222 16.51 -5.45 13.20
C GLN A 222 16.91 -4.21 14.01
N ASN A 223 17.41 -4.47 15.22
CA ASN A 223 17.71 -3.45 16.24
C ASN A 223 16.48 -2.58 16.53
N CYS A 224 15.34 -3.24 16.68
CA CYS A 224 14.07 -2.59 16.96
C CYS A 224 13.88 -2.27 18.44
N ASP A 225 13.12 -1.21 18.74
CA ASP A 225 12.75 -0.79 20.09
C ASP A 225 11.59 -1.63 20.68
N ASN A 226 11.59 -2.93 20.40
CA ASN A 226 10.59 -3.89 20.88
C ASN A 226 11.23 -5.05 21.67
N GLU A 227 10.38 -5.85 22.31
CA GLU A 227 10.85 -7.09 22.94
C GLU A 227 11.38 -8.05 21.85
N GLY A 228 12.66 -8.36 21.90
CA GLY A 228 13.34 -9.23 20.94
C GLY A 228 14.24 -8.48 19.94
N GLY A 229 14.09 -7.16 19.79
CA GLY A 229 14.96 -6.35 18.94
C GLY A 229 14.79 -6.59 17.44
N GLN A 230 13.70 -7.25 17.03
CA GLN A 230 13.43 -7.67 15.66
C GLN A 230 11.93 -7.56 15.36
N LEU A 231 11.58 -7.19 14.13
CA LEU A 231 10.21 -7.22 13.60
C LEU A 231 10.19 -7.89 12.23
N GLN A 232 9.40 -8.94 12.08
CA GLN A 232 9.25 -9.63 10.80
C GLN A 232 8.31 -8.88 9.85
N VAL A 233 8.83 -8.55 8.67
CA VAL A 233 8.10 -7.87 7.60
C VAL A 233 7.39 -8.89 6.71
N ALA A 234 8.14 -9.85 6.15
CA ALA A 234 7.59 -10.84 5.24
C ALA A 234 8.39 -12.14 5.20
N ASN A 235 7.72 -13.24 4.87
CA ASN A 235 8.31 -14.55 4.58
C ASN A 235 7.83 -15.05 3.23
N ALA A 236 8.62 -14.87 2.19
CA ALA A 236 8.24 -15.30 0.85
C ALA A 236 8.94 -16.61 0.47
N PRO A 237 8.25 -17.56 -0.19
CA PRO A 237 8.94 -18.63 -0.92
C PRO A 237 10.02 -18.05 -1.83
N PHE A 238 11.19 -18.69 -1.90
CA PHE A 238 12.28 -18.16 -2.72
C PHE A 238 11.89 -17.95 -4.20
N ALA A 239 10.95 -18.74 -4.73
CA ALA A 239 10.50 -18.58 -6.12
C ALA A 239 9.88 -17.19 -6.39
N ASP A 240 9.36 -16.52 -5.37
CA ASP A 240 8.69 -15.21 -5.47
C ASP A 240 9.69 -14.04 -5.44
N ILE A 241 10.99 -14.36 -5.33
CA ILE A 241 12.06 -13.44 -5.70
C ILE A 241 11.82 -12.89 -7.12
N ILE A 242 11.27 -13.74 -7.99
CA ILE A 242 10.69 -13.33 -9.26
C ILE A 242 9.23 -12.97 -8.99
N ILE A 243 9.00 -11.69 -8.75
CA ILE A 243 7.71 -11.13 -8.33
C ILE A 243 6.57 -11.65 -9.21
N PRO A 244 5.64 -12.46 -8.67
CA PRO A 244 4.60 -13.14 -9.43
C PRO A 244 3.64 -12.20 -10.17
N GLU A 245 3.40 -11.01 -9.62
CA GLU A 245 2.39 -10.06 -10.09
C GLU A 245 2.84 -9.22 -11.29
N GLN A 246 4.12 -9.30 -11.69
CA GLN A 246 4.65 -8.51 -12.79
C GLN A 246 5.05 -9.34 -14.02
N VAL A 247 4.92 -8.70 -15.18
CA VAL A 247 5.41 -9.23 -16.45
C VAL A 247 6.75 -8.58 -16.79
N TYR A 248 7.78 -9.40 -16.95
CA TYR A 248 9.10 -8.97 -17.38
C TYR A 248 9.13 -8.81 -18.91
N GLN A 249 9.37 -7.60 -19.38
CA GLN A 249 9.35 -7.27 -20.80
C GLN A 249 10.69 -7.63 -21.47
N ARG A 250 11.79 -7.52 -20.73
CA ARG A 250 13.15 -7.65 -21.25
C ARG A 250 14.10 -8.21 -20.18
N ILE A 251 15.06 -9.01 -20.59
CA ILE A 251 16.15 -9.49 -19.72
C ILE A 251 17.47 -9.04 -20.32
N VAL A 252 18.32 -8.47 -19.47
CA VAL A 252 19.66 -8.02 -19.85
C VAL A 252 20.68 -8.64 -18.93
N VAL A 253 21.77 -9.18 -19.49
CA VAL A 253 22.94 -9.60 -18.73
C VAL A 253 24.15 -8.83 -19.22
N LYS A 254 24.84 -8.18 -18.28
CA LYS A 254 26.07 -7.42 -18.52
C LYS A 254 27.20 -7.99 -17.68
N MET A 255 28.40 -8.03 -18.24
CA MET A 255 29.61 -8.43 -17.54
C MET A 255 30.75 -7.52 -17.97
N ASN A 256 31.47 -6.91 -17.01
CA ASN A 256 32.56 -5.96 -17.29
C ASN A 256 32.18 -4.92 -18.37
N ASP A 257 31.01 -4.29 -18.21
CA ASP A 257 30.39 -3.32 -19.15
C ASP A 257 30.02 -3.86 -20.55
N LYS A 258 30.25 -5.15 -20.83
CA LYS A 258 29.82 -5.80 -22.06
C LYS A 258 28.45 -6.43 -21.88
N VAL A 259 27.52 -6.11 -22.76
CA VAL A 259 26.23 -6.82 -22.86
C VAL A 259 26.48 -8.22 -23.41
N LEU A 260 26.21 -9.24 -22.59
CA LEU A 260 26.29 -10.65 -22.98
C LEU A 260 24.94 -11.15 -23.52
N LEU A 261 23.84 -10.71 -22.91
CA LEU A 261 22.49 -11.03 -23.34
C LEU A 261 21.62 -9.78 -23.28
N ASP A 262 20.76 -9.65 -24.28
CA ASP A 262 19.71 -8.66 -24.34
C ASP A 262 18.53 -9.23 -25.13
N THR A 263 17.48 -9.65 -24.42
CA THR A 263 16.38 -10.39 -25.05
C THR A 263 15.00 -9.90 -24.61
N THR A 264 14.09 -9.85 -25.56
CA THR A 264 12.64 -9.70 -25.36
C THR A 264 11.88 -10.97 -25.77
N ASP A 265 12.59 -12.04 -26.15
CA ASP A 265 11.98 -13.31 -26.57
C ASP A 265 11.35 -14.03 -25.37
N GLU A 266 10.05 -14.32 -25.46
CA GLU A 266 9.29 -14.92 -24.36
C GLU A 266 9.81 -16.31 -23.96
N THR A 267 10.28 -17.11 -24.92
CA THR A 267 10.79 -18.46 -24.63
C THR A 267 12.11 -18.38 -23.86
N LYS A 268 13.02 -17.50 -24.30
CA LYS A 268 14.30 -17.29 -23.63
C LYS A 268 14.12 -16.65 -22.25
N LYS A 269 13.18 -15.72 -22.11
CA LYS A 269 12.85 -15.12 -20.80
C LYS A 269 12.32 -16.17 -19.84
N ALA A 270 11.37 -17.00 -20.27
CA ALA A 270 10.82 -18.07 -19.46
C ALA A 270 11.88 -19.11 -19.06
N GLU A 271 12.78 -19.48 -19.98
CA GLU A 271 13.91 -20.36 -19.70
C GLU A 271 14.78 -19.82 -18.55
N ILE A 272 15.20 -18.55 -18.64
CA ILE A 272 16.04 -17.92 -17.63
C ILE A 272 15.31 -17.80 -16.29
N ILE A 273 14.06 -17.34 -16.29
CA ILE A 273 13.26 -17.22 -15.07
C ILE A 273 13.10 -18.58 -14.38
N ASN A 274 12.84 -19.65 -15.13
CA ASN A 274 12.71 -20.99 -14.58
C ASN A 274 14.05 -21.50 -14.03
N GLN A 275 15.16 -21.26 -14.73
CA GLN A 275 16.50 -21.59 -14.21
C GLN A 275 16.80 -20.90 -12.88
N ILE A 276 16.36 -19.65 -12.70
CA ILE A 276 16.50 -18.92 -11.43
C ILE A 276 15.64 -19.56 -10.34
N LYS A 277 14.37 -19.85 -10.64
CA LYS A 277 13.41 -20.44 -9.67
C LYS A 277 13.80 -21.85 -9.22
N GLU A 278 14.36 -22.65 -10.12
CA GLU A 278 14.73 -24.05 -9.88
C GLU A 278 16.19 -24.23 -9.43
N GLY A 279 16.96 -23.13 -9.41
CA GLY A 279 18.36 -23.14 -9.04
C GLY A 279 18.61 -23.67 -7.63
N GLN A 280 19.80 -24.27 -7.41
CA GLN A 280 20.16 -24.73 -6.06
C GLN A 280 20.54 -23.53 -5.19
N LEU A 281 19.91 -23.45 -4.02
CA LEU A 281 20.00 -22.29 -3.12
C LEU A 281 20.99 -22.54 -1.98
N GLN A 282 21.80 -21.54 -1.66
CA GLN A 282 22.69 -21.51 -0.50
C GLN A 282 22.73 -20.11 0.11
N SER A 283 22.63 -20.00 1.44
CA SER A 283 22.81 -18.72 2.12
C SER A 283 24.28 -18.28 2.06
N VAL A 284 24.52 -17.00 1.76
CA VAL A 284 25.88 -16.44 1.64
C VAL A 284 26.33 -15.66 2.86
N MET A 285 25.51 -15.57 3.92
CA MET A 285 25.87 -14.86 5.16
C MET A 285 27.16 -15.37 5.82
N SER A 286 27.54 -16.62 5.54
CA SER A 286 28.75 -17.26 6.07
C SER A 286 29.89 -17.37 5.05
N MET A 287 29.71 -16.85 3.83
CA MET A 287 30.68 -16.98 2.74
C MET A 287 31.48 -15.70 2.55
N SER A 288 32.79 -15.83 2.33
CA SER A 288 33.60 -14.71 1.84
C SER A 288 33.31 -14.54 0.35
N MET A 289 32.56 -13.51 -0.01
CA MET A 289 32.10 -13.31 -1.38
C MET A 289 33.17 -12.66 -2.25
N ILE A 290 33.36 -13.21 -3.46
CA ILE A 290 34.10 -12.54 -4.53
C ILE A 290 33.17 -11.48 -5.12
N ALA A 291 33.73 -10.33 -5.49
CA ALA A 291 32.97 -9.28 -6.16
C ALA A 291 32.25 -9.83 -7.40
N PRO A 292 31.01 -9.40 -7.68
CA PRO A 292 30.29 -9.84 -8.86
C PRO A 292 31.03 -9.42 -10.14
N GLU A 293 30.95 -10.25 -11.16
CA GLU A 293 31.58 -9.99 -12.47
C GLU A 293 30.63 -9.26 -13.42
N GLY A 294 29.34 -9.26 -13.08
CA GLY A 294 28.28 -8.68 -13.89
C GLY A 294 26.97 -8.50 -13.14
N VAL A 295 25.94 -8.15 -13.90
CA VAL A 295 24.56 -8.01 -13.42
C VAL A 295 23.59 -8.64 -14.41
N LEU A 296 22.62 -9.39 -13.88
CA LEU A 296 21.43 -9.82 -14.60
C LEU A 296 20.26 -8.95 -14.15
N VAL A 297 19.54 -8.35 -15.10
CA VAL A 297 18.40 -7.47 -14.85
C VAL A 297 17.18 -8.03 -15.56
N LEU A 298 16.11 -8.27 -14.82
CA LEU A 298 14.77 -8.50 -15.35
C LEU A 298 14.03 -7.16 -15.34
N MET A 299 13.74 -6.62 -16.52
CA MET A 299 13.06 -5.34 -16.67
C MET A 299 11.54 -5.56 -16.69
N GLY A 300 10.89 -5.26 -15.57
CA GLY A 300 9.45 -5.28 -15.45
C GLY A 300 8.80 -3.92 -15.65
N LYS A 301 7.47 -3.90 -15.72
CA LYS A 301 6.69 -2.66 -15.78
C LYS A 301 6.73 -1.88 -14.45
N MET A 302 6.73 -2.61 -13.33
CA MET A 302 6.61 -2.02 -11.99
C MET A 302 7.97 -1.84 -11.31
N ALA A 303 8.86 -2.84 -11.43
CA ALA A 303 10.22 -2.76 -10.89
C ALA A 303 11.22 -3.48 -11.80
N GLU A 304 12.48 -3.04 -11.74
CA GLU A 304 13.61 -3.80 -12.25
C GLU A 304 14.13 -4.74 -11.19
N ILE A 305 14.37 -5.99 -11.55
CA ILE A 305 14.88 -6.99 -10.62
C ILE A 305 16.32 -7.31 -10.96
N ARG A 306 17.23 -7.11 -10.01
CA ARG A 306 18.67 -7.18 -10.22
C ARG A 306 19.29 -8.33 -9.45
N PHE A 307 20.19 -9.05 -10.12
CA PHE A 307 21.00 -10.11 -9.55
C PHE A 307 22.46 -9.84 -9.85
N ASP A 308 23.31 -10.06 -8.86
CA ASP A 308 24.74 -10.16 -9.04
C ASP A 308 25.05 -11.40 -9.89
N TYR A 309 25.81 -11.25 -10.97
CA TYR A 309 26.07 -12.31 -11.96
C TYR A 309 27.54 -12.77 -11.94
N TYR A 310 27.76 -14.07 -12.05
CA TYR A 310 29.07 -14.73 -12.04
C TYR A 310 29.28 -15.65 -13.27
N LEU A 311 30.53 -15.89 -13.67
CA LEU A 311 30.97 -16.50 -14.95
C LEU A 311 30.30 -17.84 -15.31
N GLU A 312 29.89 -18.62 -14.32
CA GLU A 312 29.26 -19.94 -14.50
C GLU A 312 27.73 -19.86 -14.62
N GLY A 313 27.17 -18.65 -14.72
CA GLY A 313 25.72 -18.43 -14.74
C GLY A 313 25.08 -18.55 -13.36
N ASN A 314 25.87 -18.39 -12.31
CA ASN A 314 25.41 -18.32 -10.93
C ASN A 314 25.01 -16.89 -10.58
N LEU A 315 24.07 -16.77 -9.66
CA LEU A 315 23.51 -15.49 -9.26
C LEU A 315 23.57 -15.31 -7.75
N ILE A 316 23.60 -14.06 -7.31
CA ILE A 316 23.33 -13.70 -5.92
C ILE A 316 22.25 -12.64 -5.88
N ARG A 317 21.29 -12.83 -4.97
CA ARG A 317 20.32 -11.81 -4.57
C ARG A 317 19.82 -12.13 -3.17
N TYR A 318 19.53 -11.10 -2.39
CA TYR A 318 19.07 -11.23 -1.02
C TYR A 318 19.92 -12.15 -0.14
N ASN A 319 21.24 -11.96 -0.19
CA ASN A 319 22.19 -12.82 0.53
C ASN A 319 22.01 -14.33 0.22
N THR A 320 21.49 -14.65 -0.96
CA THR A 320 21.23 -16.00 -1.41
C THR A 320 21.96 -16.27 -2.72
N TYR A 321 22.81 -17.28 -2.71
CA TYR A 321 23.47 -17.82 -3.88
C TYR A 321 22.56 -18.80 -4.60
N ILE A 322 22.47 -18.64 -5.91
CA ILE A 322 21.63 -19.42 -6.81
C ILE A 322 22.53 -20.07 -7.86
N ASN A 323 22.68 -21.38 -7.77
CA ASN A 323 23.27 -22.16 -8.85
C ASN A 323 22.20 -22.39 -9.93
N ALA A 324 22.04 -21.40 -10.81
CA ALA A 324 21.06 -21.41 -11.89
C ALA A 324 21.63 -21.96 -13.20
N GLY A 325 22.96 -21.96 -13.37
CA GLY A 325 23.63 -22.47 -14.57
C GLY A 325 23.20 -21.76 -15.86
N ILE A 326 22.93 -20.44 -15.78
CA ILE A 326 22.44 -19.66 -16.92
C ILE A 326 23.51 -19.60 -18.01
N LYS A 327 23.23 -20.28 -19.12
CA LYS A 327 24.09 -20.29 -20.31
C LYS A 327 23.77 -19.10 -21.20
N ILE A 328 24.75 -18.21 -21.34
CA ILE A 328 24.71 -17.08 -22.25
C ILE A 328 25.71 -17.37 -23.37
N GLU A 329 25.19 -17.63 -24.57
CA GLU A 329 25.99 -17.93 -25.77
C GLU A 329 26.46 -16.67 -26.49
#